data_AF-A0AAD0KF94-F1
#
_entry.id   AF-A0AAD0KF94-F1
#
_cell.length_a   1.000
_cell.length_b   1.000
_cell.length_c   1.000
_cell.angle_alpha   90.00
_cell.angle_beta   90.00
_cell.angle_gamma   90.00
#
_symmetry.space_group_name_H-M   'P 1'
#
loop_
_entity.id
_entity.type
_entity.pdbx_description
1 polymer ?
#
loop_
_entity_poly.entity_id
_entity_poly.type
_entity_poly.pdbx_seq_one_letter_code
_entity_poly.pdbx_strand_id
1 'polypeptide(L)'
;MKELQDNLNKLWASIIEKQVIDIFNHFILFEIKSINNGEVSFHQLKFNNVKSIYYINDQLPFEPEEDDYLELTSVLFEKERTNEIKVSSKSKEYSYLTSNSNFLIEIWGRELLIEASSVEIDGKLFEVGFTA
;
A
#
# COMPACT_ATOMS: atom_id res chain seq x y z
N MET A 1 -15.29 3.32 -7.52
CA MET A 1 -14.85 2.47 -6.39
C MET A 1 -14.66 1.02 -6.83
N LYS A 2 -15.70 0.32 -7.31
CA LYS A 2 -15.56 -1.06 -7.83
C LYS A 2 -14.46 -1.17 -8.90
N GLU A 3 -14.46 -0.26 -9.87
CA GLU A 3 -13.42 -0.23 -10.91
C GLU A 3 -12.00 -0.07 -10.35
N LEU A 4 -11.80 0.73 -9.30
CA LEU A 4 -10.49 0.85 -8.65
C LEU A 4 -10.10 -0.50 -8.04
N GLN A 5 -10.98 -1.09 -7.24
CA GLN A 5 -10.71 -2.40 -6.64
C GLN A 5 -10.48 -3.49 -7.70
N ASP A 6 -11.22 -3.48 -8.81
CA ASP A 6 -11.03 -4.41 -9.92
C ASP A 6 -9.64 -4.24 -10.59
N ASN A 7 -9.08 -3.03 -10.61
CA ASN A 7 -7.71 -2.80 -11.11
C ASN A 7 -6.65 -3.22 -10.07
N LEU A 8 -6.88 -2.96 -8.80
CA LEU A 8 -6.02 -3.43 -7.70
C LEU A 8 -5.93 -4.96 -7.66
N ASN A 9 -7.05 -5.64 -7.85
CA ASN A 9 -7.12 -7.11 -7.86
C ASN A 9 -6.29 -7.74 -8.99
N LYS A 10 -5.98 -7.02 -10.07
CA LYS A 10 -5.12 -7.53 -11.15
C LYS A 10 -3.65 -7.62 -10.73
N LEU A 11 -3.26 -6.91 -9.67
CA LEU A 11 -1.90 -6.91 -9.12
C LEU A 11 -1.66 -8.07 -8.14
N TRP A 12 -2.70 -8.87 -7.87
CA TRP A 12 -2.60 -10.04 -7.01
C TRP A 12 -1.56 -11.05 -7.53
N ALA A 13 -0.87 -11.73 -6.61
CA ALA A 13 0.16 -12.73 -6.91
C ALA A 13 1.28 -12.21 -7.83
N SER A 14 1.57 -10.92 -7.73
CA SER A 14 2.58 -10.26 -8.55
C SER A 14 3.83 -9.97 -7.74
N ILE A 15 4.97 -9.95 -8.42
CA ILE A 15 6.28 -9.71 -7.85
C ILE A 15 6.52 -8.21 -7.73
N ILE A 16 6.94 -7.74 -6.56
CA ILE A 16 7.39 -6.36 -6.34
C ILE A 16 8.86 -6.29 -6.75
N GLU A 17 9.14 -5.68 -7.89
CA GLU A 17 10.50 -5.50 -8.42
C GLU A 17 11.20 -4.31 -7.74
N LYS A 18 10.42 -3.30 -7.35
CA LYS A 18 10.93 -2.09 -6.72
C LYS A 18 9.85 -1.41 -5.87
N GLN A 19 10.29 -0.86 -4.75
CA GLN A 19 9.50 0.02 -3.89
C GLN A 19 10.25 1.35 -3.69
N VAL A 20 9.52 2.46 -3.77
CA VAL A 20 10.04 3.79 -3.42
C VAL A 20 9.06 4.46 -2.48
N ILE A 21 9.56 4.94 -1.33
CA ILE A 21 8.82 5.81 -0.42
C ILE A 21 9.51 7.16 -0.44
N ASP A 22 8.81 8.18 -0.95
CA ASP A 22 9.32 9.55 -1.00
C ASP A 22 8.48 10.43 -0.07
N ILE A 23 9.03 10.68 1.12
CA ILE A 23 8.38 11.46 2.16
C ILE A 23 8.35 12.96 1.86
N PHE A 24 9.19 13.47 0.96
CA PHE A 24 9.24 14.90 0.63
C PHE A 24 8.30 15.25 -0.52
N ASN A 25 8.13 14.30 -1.45
CA ASN A 25 7.16 14.41 -2.55
C ASN A 25 5.83 13.70 -2.24
N HIS A 26 5.67 13.17 -1.02
CA HIS A 26 4.46 12.54 -0.49
C HIS A 26 3.91 11.43 -1.39
N PHE A 27 4.75 10.51 -1.86
CA PHE A 27 4.26 9.36 -2.64
C PHE A 27 4.91 8.04 -2.24
N ILE A 28 4.19 6.96 -2.54
CA ILE A 28 4.71 5.59 -2.51
C ILE A 28 4.52 5.00 -3.90
N LEU A 29 5.56 4.36 -4.43
CA LEU A 29 5.57 3.74 -5.74
C LEU A 29 5.97 2.27 -5.62
N PHE A 30 5.22 1.40 -6.28
CA PHE A 30 5.58 0.02 -6.53
C PHE A 30 5.69 -0.21 -8.04
N GLU A 31 6.83 -0.76 -8.47
CA GLU A 31 6.97 -1.36 -9.81
C GLU A 31 6.75 -2.87 -9.64
N ILE A 32 5.76 -3.39 -10.34
CA ILE A 32 5.20 -4.72 -10.12
C ILE A 32 5.30 -5.53 -11.41
N LYS A 33 5.68 -6.80 -11.30
CA LYS A 33 5.72 -7.75 -12.41
C LYS A 33 4.73 -8.87 -12.16
N SER A 34 3.77 -9.04 -13.06
CA SER A 34 2.79 -10.12 -13.00
C SER A 34 3.16 -11.20 -14.02
N ILE A 35 2.94 -12.46 -13.65
CA ILE A 35 3.17 -13.62 -14.54
C ILE A 35 1.88 -14.44 -14.59
N ASN A 36 1.13 -14.30 -15.68
CA ASN A 36 -0.15 -14.99 -15.86
C ASN A 36 -0.07 -15.94 -17.04
N ASN A 37 -0.16 -17.25 -16.79
CA ASN A 37 -0.06 -18.31 -17.82
C ASN A 37 1.18 -18.19 -18.72
N GLY A 38 2.30 -17.70 -18.18
CA GLY A 38 3.56 -17.49 -18.91
C GLY A 38 3.68 -16.13 -19.61
N GLU A 39 2.62 -15.33 -19.64
CA GLU A 39 2.69 -13.93 -20.10
C GLU A 39 3.19 -13.04 -18.96
N VAL A 40 4.19 -12.21 -19.27
CA VAL A 40 4.78 -11.26 -18.33
C VAL A 40 4.22 -9.87 -18.61
N SER A 41 3.66 -9.22 -17.61
CA SER A 41 3.24 -7.82 -17.65
C SER A 41 3.90 -7.02 -16.54
N PHE A 42 4.10 -5.73 -16.80
CA PHE A 42 4.68 -4.79 -15.85
C PHE A 42 3.64 -3.73 -15.51
N HIS A 43 3.52 -3.44 -14.23
CA HIS A 43 2.53 -2.54 -13.68
C HIS A 43 3.18 -1.49 -12.79
N GLN A 44 2.56 -0.32 -12.76
CA GLN A 44 2.92 0.74 -11.85
C GLN A 44 1.76 1.02 -10.91
N LEU A 45 2.00 0.92 -9.59
CA LEU A 45 1.06 1.30 -8.55
C LEU A 45 1.65 2.45 -7.74
N LYS A 46 1.05 3.63 -7.84
CA LYS A 46 1.54 4.83 -7.17
C LYS A 46 0.47 5.45 -6.29
N PHE A 47 0.74 5.58 -5.00
CA PHE A 47 -0.09 6.34 -4.06
C PHE A 47 0.44 7.76 -4.00
N ASN A 48 -0.40 8.75 -4.26
CA ASN A 48 -0.02 10.16 -4.28
C ASN A 48 -0.63 10.93 -3.10
N ASN A 49 0.03 12.00 -2.67
CA ASN A 49 -0.31 12.80 -1.50
C ASN A 49 -0.53 11.91 -0.26
N VAL A 50 0.41 11.00 -0.02
CA VAL A 50 0.41 10.10 1.14
C VAL A 50 0.58 10.94 2.40
N LYS A 51 -0.39 10.82 3.31
CA LYS A 51 -0.40 11.52 4.60
C LYS A 51 0.17 10.67 5.72
N SER A 52 -0.03 9.35 5.66
CA SER A 52 0.53 8.42 6.64
C SER A 52 0.75 7.04 6.05
N ILE A 53 1.76 6.36 6.58
CA ILE A 53 2.06 4.96 6.33
C ILE A 53 2.33 4.25 7.66
N TYR A 54 1.72 3.07 7.85
CA TYR A 54 2.03 2.19 8.97
C TYR A 54 2.46 0.85 8.41
N TYR A 55 3.60 0.38 8.89
CA TYR A 55 4.08 -0.96 8.65
C TYR A 55 3.75 -1.82 9.87
N ILE A 56 3.03 -2.91 9.64
CA ILE A 56 2.70 -3.89 10.64
C ILE A 56 3.37 -5.19 10.18
N ASN A 57 4.14 -5.78 11.09
CA ASN A 57 4.74 -7.09 10.91
C ASN A 57 4.59 -7.81 12.23
N ASP A 58 3.71 -8.79 12.27
CA ASP A 58 3.50 -9.64 13.44
C ASP A 58 4.52 -10.78 13.53
N GLN A 59 5.35 -10.95 12.48
CA GLN A 59 6.41 -11.93 12.41
C GLN A 59 7.76 -11.33 12.80
N LEU A 60 8.67 -12.21 13.24
CA LEU A 60 10.06 -11.83 13.41
C LEU A 60 10.65 -11.44 12.05
N PRO A 61 11.45 -10.35 11.97
CA PRO A 61 12.16 -10.02 10.74
C PRO A 61 13.01 -11.22 10.31
N PHE A 62 12.76 -11.70 9.10
CA PHE A 62 13.66 -12.61 8.41
C PHE A 62 14.11 -11.93 7.11
N GLU A 63 15.39 -12.11 6.80
CA GLU A 63 15.92 -11.70 5.50
C GLU A 63 15.49 -12.74 4.46
N PRO A 64 14.93 -12.31 3.32
CA PRO A 64 14.65 -13.23 2.22
C PRO A 64 15.92 -13.93 1.75
N GLU A 65 15.79 -15.19 1.32
CA GLU A 65 16.88 -15.92 0.67
C GLU A 65 17.22 -15.32 -0.72
N GLU A 66 18.34 -15.74 -1.32
CA GLU A 66 18.84 -15.14 -2.58
C GLU A 66 17.84 -15.28 -3.76
N ASP A 67 16.99 -16.30 -3.72
CA ASP A 67 15.96 -16.59 -4.75
C ASP A 67 14.54 -16.17 -4.34
N ASP A 68 14.39 -15.51 -3.17
CA ASP A 68 13.10 -15.03 -2.67
C ASP A 68 12.68 -13.74 -3.38
N TYR A 69 11.37 -13.57 -3.59
CA TYR A 69 10.80 -12.37 -4.20
C TYR A 69 9.62 -11.85 -3.39
N LEU A 70 9.54 -10.54 -3.16
CA LEU A 70 8.40 -9.99 -2.44
C LEU A 70 7.13 -10.11 -3.29
N GLU A 71 6.19 -10.94 -2.86
CA GLU A 71 4.89 -11.10 -3.53
C GLU A 71 3.85 -10.17 -2.92
N LEU A 72 3.12 -9.48 -3.79
CA LEU A 72 1.93 -8.73 -3.42
C LEU A 72 0.74 -9.70 -3.30
N THR A 73 0.29 -9.95 -2.08
CA THR A 73 -0.78 -10.90 -1.79
C THR A 73 -2.15 -10.23 -1.73
N SER A 74 -2.21 -8.92 -1.50
CA SER A 74 -3.46 -8.16 -1.53
C SER A 74 -3.23 -6.65 -1.67
N VAL A 75 -4.12 -5.95 -2.40
CA VAL A 75 -4.31 -4.50 -2.27
C VAL A 75 -5.80 -4.21 -2.16
N LEU A 76 -6.21 -3.65 -1.03
CA LEU A 76 -7.59 -3.32 -0.73
C LEU A 76 -7.75 -1.82 -0.59
N PHE A 77 -8.85 -1.31 -1.13
CA PHE A 77 -9.27 0.05 -0.96
C PHE A 77 -10.61 0.12 -0.21
N GLU A 78 -10.62 0.90 0.87
CA GLU A 78 -11.77 1.04 1.76
C GLU A 78 -11.99 2.52 2.09
N LYS A 79 -12.98 3.13 1.45
CA LYS A 79 -13.26 4.57 1.57
C LYS A 79 -13.67 5.00 2.97
N GLU A 80 -14.38 4.13 3.68
CA GLU A 80 -15.00 4.42 4.98
C GLU A 80 -14.45 3.47 6.02
N ARG A 81 -13.12 3.36 6.09
CA ARG A 81 -12.50 2.55 7.11
C ARG A 81 -12.83 3.17 8.47
N THR A 82 -13.61 2.43 9.25
CA THR A 82 -14.23 2.94 10.47
C THR A 82 -13.26 3.05 11.65
N ASN A 83 -12.09 2.41 11.53
CA ASN A 83 -11.09 2.36 12.59
C ASN A 83 -9.97 3.37 12.33
N GLU A 84 -9.96 4.42 13.15
CA GLU A 84 -8.86 5.39 13.23
C GLU A 84 -7.62 4.74 13.87
N ILE A 85 -6.45 4.93 13.26
CA ILE A 85 -5.18 4.49 13.83
C ILE A 85 -4.66 5.59 14.74
N LYS A 86 -4.37 5.26 16.00
CA LYS A 86 -3.85 6.21 17.00
C LYS A 86 -2.50 5.76 17.52
N VAL A 87 -1.56 6.69 17.58
CA VAL A 87 -0.28 6.45 18.25
C VAL A 87 -0.51 6.43 19.76
N SER A 88 -0.45 5.24 20.36
CA SER A 88 -0.46 5.11 21.82
C SER A 88 0.90 5.51 22.37
N SER A 89 0.95 6.61 23.11
CA SER A 89 2.17 7.10 23.75
C SER A 89 1.88 7.62 25.15
N LYS A 90 2.83 7.41 26.06
CA LYS A 90 2.83 8.07 27.38
C LYS A 90 3.21 9.56 27.27
N SER A 91 3.82 9.97 26.15
CA SER A 91 4.13 11.38 25.89
C SER A 91 2.92 12.08 25.28
N LYS A 92 2.57 13.25 25.83
CA LYS A 92 1.52 14.12 25.30
C LYS A 92 1.86 14.67 23.91
N GLU A 93 3.14 14.69 23.53
CA GLU A 93 3.59 15.22 22.24
C GLU A 93 3.16 14.35 21.06
N TYR A 94 2.77 13.10 21.28
CA TYR A 94 2.35 12.20 20.20
C TYR A 94 0.87 11.83 20.27
N SER A 95 0.13 12.29 21.29
CA SER A 95 -1.27 11.91 21.49
C SER A 95 -2.23 12.47 20.43
N TYR A 96 -1.79 13.45 19.63
CA TYR A 96 -2.56 14.01 18.52
C TYR A 96 -2.32 13.29 17.18
N LEU A 97 -1.35 12.36 17.11
CA LEU A 97 -1.04 11.65 15.87
C LEU A 97 -2.10 10.58 15.61
N THR A 98 -2.97 10.88 14.64
CA THR A 98 -3.99 9.96 14.16
C THR A 98 -4.02 9.93 12.64
N SER A 99 -4.56 8.85 12.09
CA SER A 99 -4.77 8.69 10.66
C SER A 99 -5.95 7.77 10.38
N ASN A 100 -6.46 7.88 9.16
CA ASN A 100 -7.53 7.05 8.64
C ASN A 100 -7.08 6.41 7.33
N SER A 101 -6.34 5.30 7.42
CA SER A 101 -5.88 4.57 6.23
C SER A 101 -7.06 4.22 5.34
N ASN A 102 -6.94 4.48 4.04
CA ASN A 102 -7.91 4.09 3.03
C ASN A 102 -7.42 2.95 2.14
N PHE A 103 -6.13 2.58 2.24
CA PHE A 103 -5.59 1.38 1.61
C PHE A 103 -4.94 0.43 2.62
N LEU A 104 -5.08 -0.87 2.35
CA LEU A 104 -4.34 -1.95 2.98
C LEU A 104 -3.62 -2.74 1.88
N ILE A 105 -2.30 -2.85 1.98
CA ILE A 105 -1.49 -3.74 1.15
C ILE A 105 -0.99 -4.87 2.02
N GLU A 106 -1.01 -6.09 1.51
CA GLU A 106 -0.37 -7.24 2.12
C GLU A 106 0.78 -7.72 1.23
N ILE A 107 1.95 -7.89 1.85
CA ILE A 107 3.18 -8.38 1.22
C ILE A 107 3.73 -9.48 2.12
N TRP A 108 3.58 -10.74 1.71
CA TRP A 108 4.10 -11.89 2.47
C TRP A 108 3.76 -11.85 3.97
N GLY A 109 2.48 -11.72 4.30
CA GLY A 109 2.00 -11.68 5.69
C GLY A 109 2.43 -10.43 6.47
N ARG A 110 2.84 -9.36 5.76
CA ARG A 110 3.13 -8.04 6.34
C ARG A 110 2.15 -7.03 5.76
N GLU A 111 1.63 -6.16 6.61
CA GLU A 111 0.62 -5.19 6.22
C GLU A 111 1.18 -3.76 6.13
N LEU A 112 0.79 -3.07 5.07
CA LEU A 112 0.94 -1.63 4.95
C LEU A 112 -0.42 -0.96 4.97
N LEU A 113 -0.62 -0.07 5.95
CA LEU A 113 -1.78 0.80 6.03
C LEU A 113 -1.40 2.18 5.48
N ILE A 114 -2.09 2.62 4.43
CA ILE A 114 -1.75 3.86 3.73
C ILE A 114 -2.99 4.78 3.74
N GLU A 115 -2.77 6.05 4.10
CA GLU A 115 -3.73 7.14 3.87
C GLU A 115 -3.19 8.01 2.72
N ALA A 116 -3.90 8.05 1.60
CA ALA A 116 -3.51 8.79 0.40
C ALA A 116 -4.73 9.49 -0.23
N SER A 117 -4.52 10.63 -0.91
CA SER A 117 -5.64 11.33 -1.57
C SER A 117 -6.02 10.70 -2.92
N SER A 118 -5.07 10.03 -3.57
CA SER A 118 -5.27 9.38 -4.87
C SER A 118 -4.33 8.21 -5.06
N VAL A 119 -4.69 7.33 -5.98
CA VAL A 119 -3.84 6.22 -6.44
C VAL A 119 -3.85 6.17 -7.95
N GLU A 120 -2.70 5.88 -8.54
CA GLU A 120 -2.50 5.74 -9.98
C GLU A 120 -2.08 4.30 -10.29
N ILE A 121 -2.77 3.66 -11.22
CA ILE A 121 -2.50 2.29 -11.67
C ILE A 121 -2.29 2.33 -13.17
N ASP A 122 -1.07 2.02 -13.64
CA ASP A 122 -0.71 2.03 -15.06
C ASP A 122 -1.08 3.35 -15.79
N GLY A 123 -0.79 4.49 -15.16
CA GLY A 123 -1.12 5.82 -15.69
C GLY A 123 -2.57 6.27 -15.44
N LYS A 124 -3.43 5.39 -14.90
CA LYS A 124 -4.83 5.71 -14.60
C LYS A 124 -4.99 6.20 -13.18
N LEU A 125 -5.30 7.49 -13.04
CA LEU A 125 -5.52 8.14 -11.74
C LEU A 125 -6.95 7.89 -11.20
N PHE A 126 -7.02 7.58 -9.91
CA PHE A 126 -8.24 7.48 -9.13
C PHE A 126 -8.16 8.42 -7.92
N GLU A 127 -9.02 9.43 -7.90
CA GLU A 127 -9.22 10.30 -6.75
C GLU A 127 -10.04 9.56 -5.69
N VAL A 128 -9.47 9.41 -4.49
CA VAL A 128 -10.11 8.72 -3.37
C VAL A 128 -10.44 9.66 -2.21
N GLY A 129 -9.76 10.81 -2.16
CA GLY A 129 -9.89 11.81 -1.10
C GLY A 129 -9.27 11.34 0.22
N PHE A 130 -9.19 12.26 1.17
CA PHE A 130 -8.98 11.89 2.56
C PHE A 130 -10.33 11.57 3.20
N THR A 131 -10.34 10.56 4.05
CA THR A 131 -11.42 10.28 4.98
C THR A 131 -11.61 11.48 5.90
N ALA A 132 -12.85 11.95 6.00
CA ALA A 132 -13.24 13.10 6.83
C ALA A 132 -13.26 12.74 8.32
#